data_AF-A0A7D4FSW2-F1
#
_entry.id   AF-A0A7D4FSW2-F1
#
_cell.length_a   1.000
_cell.length_b   1.000
_cell.length_c   1.000
_cell.angle_alpha   90.00
_cell.angle_beta   90.00
_cell.angle_gamma   90.00
#
_symmetry.space_group_name_H-M   'P 1'
#
loop_
_entity.id
_entity.type
_entity.pdbx_description
1 polymer ?
#
loop_
_entity_poly.entity_id
_entity_poly.type
_entity_poly.pdbx_seq_one_letter_code
_entity_poly.pdbx_strand_id
1 'polypeptide(L)'
;MKKFFTLLSLCMVAMTTFAQWVSVPESGEKYYIAVGNQKVGYVTANGDGEKLTAKAASLGDAEKQTWTCTKNADETWTFTVTVDGNTWTMYTNAGERLAAGSDTGENFKAFKIIDHNDDPSAAFGAIKMLEKDGNAFVNIYSGQKLGNEYGPWTETDNGSKVYFIKASEVEIPHWDFDFSTFRQGDNSTRYFIQFNRPAANNPTYGPTGLAGVTGNKLMLSVDKDTLIADSLIKGDVNFRYKVWHITDFDADSKKIVLVNEAGQYIKYTDLATEMSGGNDMYKKNEAGEWVRNGKSGGGKMTGAFMATTDPQELYIFESNQGSECYSIGDSNDKESQNFLNVWGNVGWHHFMGKWKVNDINNALKLIPINEVLSDDEIAEMDAATGISNVRVQEKQADGYVYTLDGRMVAKSLNGLAKGLYIVNGKKVVVK
;
A
#
# COMPACT_ATOMS: atom_id res chain seq x y z
N MET A 1 -20.34 -11.35 -41.01
CA MET A 1 -18.94 -11.73 -41.31
C MET A 1 -18.03 -10.69 -40.69
N LYS A 2 -17.26 -11.11 -39.67
CA LYS A 2 -16.15 -10.46 -38.93
C LYS A 2 -16.20 -10.97 -37.48
N LYS A 3 -15.85 -12.25 -37.36
CA LYS A 3 -15.32 -12.87 -36.14
C LYS A 3 -13.79 -12.66 -36.18
N PHE A 4 -13.16 -12.83 -35.02
CA PHE A 4 -11.71 -12.79 -34.74
C PHE A 4 -11.12 -11.40 -34.53
N PHE A 5 -11.16 -10.91 -33.27
CA PHE A 5 -10.04 -10.22 -32.59
C PHE A 5 -10.48 -9.86 -31.15
N THR A 6 -10.73 -10.86 -30.31
CA THR A 6 -10.98 -10.64 -28.87
C THR A 6 -10.56 -11.82 -27.99
N LEU A 7 -9.64 -12.65 -28.46
CA LEU A 7 -9.12 -13.77 -27.67
C LEU A 7 -7.59 -13.77 -27.50
N LEU A 8 -6.88 -12.81 -28.12
CA LEU A 8 -5.41 -12.72 -27.99
C LEU A 8 -4.94 -11.63 -27.01
N SER A 9 -5.85 -10.86 -26.41
CA SER A 9 -5.51 -9.90 -25.35
C SER A 9 -5.65 -10.49 -23.93
N LEU A 10 -6.10 -11.74 -23.80
CA LEU A 10 -6.24 -12.43 -22.51
C LEU A 10 -5.05 -13.33 -22.15
N CYS A 11 -4.05 -13.45 -23.03
CA CYS A 11 -2.80 -14.17 -22.76
C CYS A 11 -1.59 -13.24 -22.55
N MET A 12 -1.82 -11.93 -22.38
CA MET A 12 -0.80 -10.95 -21.97
C MET A 12 -1.16 -10.23 -20.66
N VAL A 13 -1.91 -10.89 -19.78
CA VAL A 13 -2.15 -10.41 -18.40
C VAL A 13 -1.52 -11.41 -17.43
N ALA A 14 -0.20 -11.55 -17.54
CA ALA A 14 0.72 -12.03 -16.51
C ALA A 14 2.18 -11.76 -16.93
N MET A 15 2.43 -10.60 -17.53
CA MET A 15 3.75 -9.96 -17.47
C MET A 15 3.52 -8.56 -16.90
N THR A 16 2.90 -8.51 -15.71
CA THR A 16 3.26 -7.43 -14.81
C THR A 16 4.77 -7.58 -14.63
N THR A 17 5.53 -6.61 -15.14
CA THR A 17 6.96 -6.49 -14.90
C THR A 17 7.16 -6.38 -13.40
N PHE A 18 7.21 -7.52 -12.71
CA PHE A 18 7.81 -7.57 -11.39
C PHE A 18 9.23 -7.12 -11.61
N ALA A 19 9.58 -5.95 -11.09
CA ALA A 19 10.94 -5.46 -11.13
C ALA A 19 11.90 -6.59 -10.73
N GLN A 20 12.81 -6.94 -11.63
CA GLN A 20 13.57 -8.17 -11.49
C GLN A 20 14.85 -7.86 -10.73
N TRP A 21 14.90 -8.32 -9.48
CA TRP A 21 16.13 -8.29 -8.70
C TRP A 21 17.19 -9.16 -9.37
N VAL A 22 18.40 -8.63 -9.50
CA VAL A 22 19.58 -9.36 -9.98
C VAL A 22 20.63 -9.47 -8.88
N SER A 23 21.40 -10.56 -8.90
CA SER A 23 22.50 -10.82 -7.96
C SER A 23 23.78 -10.06 -8.33
N VAL A 24 23.97 -9.74 -9.61
CA VAL A 24 25.09 -8.95 -10.13
C VAL A 24 24.53 -7.90 -11.09
N PRO A 25 24.92 -6.61 -10.95
CA PRO A 25 24.44 -5.55 -11.84
C PRO A 25 25.15 -5.62 -13.21
N GLU A 26 24.55 -4.98 -14.20
CA GLU A 26 25.20 -4.68 -15.47
C GLU A 26 26.16 -3.50 -15.29
N SER A 27 27.37 -3.58 -15.85
CA SER A 27 28.39 -2.53 -15.71
C SER A 27 27.97 -1.26 -16.46
N GLY A 28 28.07 -0.11 -15.80
CA GLY A 28 27.71 1.22 -16.33
C GLY A 28 26.25 1.62 -16.08
N GLU A 29 25.41 0.69 -15.64
CA GLU A 29 23.99 0.92 -15.39
C GLU A 29 23.73 1.41 -13.95
N LYS A 30 22.55 2.01 -13.76
CA LYS A 30 22.11 2.60 -12.49
C LYS A 30 21.17 1.66 -11.73
N TYR A 31 21.48 1.41 -10.47
CA TYR A 31 20.74 0.50 -9.61
C TYR A 31 20.46 1.10 -8.24
N TYR A 32 19.33 0.71 -7.66
CA TYR A 32 19.20 0.71 -6.21
C TYR A 32 19.77 -0.61 -5.68
N ILE A 33 20.46 -0.54 -4.54
CA ILE A 33 21.13 -1.68 -3.90
C ILE A 33 20.41 -1.97 -2.59
N ALA A 34 19.85 -3.16 -2.44
CA ALA A 34 19.25 -3.64 -1.20
C ALA A 34 20.15 -4.69 -0.55
N VAL A 35 20.27 -4.66 0.78
CA VAL A 35 21.08 -5.61 1.56
C VAL A 35 20.19 -6.29 2.60
N GLY A 36 20.41 -7.58 2.82
CA GLY A 36 19.62 -8.43 3.70
C GLY A 36 18.46 -9.12 2.99
N ASN A 37 18.11 -10.33 3.45
CA ASN A 37 17.05 -11.15 2.88
C ASN A 37 15.66 -10.48 2.95
N GLN A 38 15.44 -9.59 3.91
CA GLN A 38 14.21 -8.83 4.07
C GLN A 38 14.15 -7.58 3.17
N LYS A 39 15.27 -7.17 2.55
CA LYS A 39 15.34 -6.00 1.65
C LYS A 39 14.72 -4.74 2.26
N VAL A 40 14.98 -4.50 3.57
CA VAL A 40 14.28 -3.48 4.37
C VAL A 40 14.50 -2.04 3.93
N GLY A 41 15.47 -1.78 3.03
CA GLY A 41 15.76 -0.48 2.45
C GLY A 41 16.92 -0.55 1.46
N TYR A 42 17.21 0.60 0.88
CA TYR A 42 18.26 0.81 -0.11
C TYR A 42 19.46 1.53 0.49
N VAL A 43 20.66 1.16 0.01
CA VAL A 43 21.92 1.82 0.36
C VAL A 43 21.84 3.29 -0.03
N THR A 44 21.89 4.19 0.95
CA THR A 44 21.69 5.63 0.73
C THR A 44 22.88 6.44 1.23
N ALA A 45 23.36 7.38 0.40
CA ALA A 45 24.34 8.38 0.80
C ALA A 45 23.69 9.50 1.64
N ASN A 46 24.29 9.86 2.77
CA ASN A 46 23.72 10.86 3.68
C ASN A 46 24.34 12.25 3.52
N GLY A 47 25.64 12.31 3.26
CA GLY A 47 26.42 13.52 3.03
C GLY A 47 27.84 13.15 2.60
N ASP A 48 28.63 14.15 2.17
CA ASP A 48 30.01 13.93 1.73
C ASP A 48 30.86 13.37 2.87
N GLY A 49 31.29 12.13 2.71
CA GLY A 49 32.13 11.39 3.65
C GLY A 49 31.37 10.68 4.75
N GLU A 50 30.04 10.84 4.81
CA GLU A 50 29.20 10.23 5.82
C GLU A 50 28.96 8.74 5.53
N LYS A 51 28.62 8.01 6.60
CA LYS A 51 28.28 6.59 6.51
C LYS A 51 26.99 6.39 5.72
N LEU A 52 26.94 5.33 4.94
CA LEU A 52 25.72 4.91 4.24
C LEU A 52 24.75 4.26 5.22
N THR A 53 23.46 4.48 5.01
CA THR A 53 22.40 3.87 5.81
C THR A 53 21.31 3.27 4.93
N ALA A 54 20.58 2.30 5.48
CA ALA A 54 19.41 1.73 4.82
C ALA A 54 18.23 2.69 4.92
N LYS A 55 17.71 3.18 3.78
CA LYS A 55 16.50 4.02 3.75
C LYS A 55 15.47 3.49 2.76
N ALA A 56 14.20 3.81 2.96
CA ALA A 56 13.18 3.55 1.95
C ALA A 56 13.46 4.39 0.70
N ALA A 57 13.00 3.94 -0.47
CA ALA A 57 13.05 4.77 -1.67
C ALA A 57 12.18 6.02 -1.46
N SER A 58 12.69 7.19 -1.82
CA SER A 58 11.93 8.44 -1.79
C SER A 58 12.42 9.39 -2.88
N LEU A 59 11.59 10.34 -3.30
CA LEU A 59 11.99 11.35 -4.28
C LEU A 59 13.15 12.21 -3.77
N GLY A 60 13.17 12.55 -2.48
CA GLY A 60 14.22 13.37 -1.87
C GLY A 60 15.58 12.68 -1.74
N ASP A 61 15.61 11.33 -1.74
CA ASP A 61 16.84 10.54 -1.69
C ASP A 61 17.14 9.82 -3.02
N ALA A 62 16.35 10.05 -4.09
CA ALA A 62 16.49 9.31 -5.36
C ALA A 62 17.91 9.43 -5.94
N GLU A 63 18.46 10.65 -5.98
CA GLU A 63 19.83 10.90 -6.40
C GLU A 63 20.84 10.21 -5.50
N LYS A 64 20.58 10.09 -4.18
CA LYS A 64 21.46 9.50 -3.17
C LYS A 64 21.38 7.97 -3.08
N GLN A 65 20.42 7.36 -3.76
CA GLN A 65 20.14 5.92 -3.73
C GLN A 65 20.41 5.22 -5.07
N THR A 66 20.57 6.01 -6.14
CA THR A 66 20.78 5.50 -7.49
C THR A 66 22.27 5.38 -7.79
N TRP A 67 22.82 4.18 -7.57
CA TRP A 67 24.24 3.90 -7.74
C TRP A 67 24.56 3.47 -9.18
N THR A 68 25.51 4.14 -9.80
CA THR A 68 26.14 3.67 -11.03
C THR A 68 27.14 2.59 -10.67
N CYS A 69 26.88 1.35 -11.11
CA CYS A 69 27.69 0.18 -10.81
C CYS A 69 28.68 -0.05 -11.96
N THR A 70 29.99 0.13 -11.72
CA THR A 70 31.02 -0.03 -12.76
C THR A 70 31.92 -1.21 -12.44
N LYS A 71 32.01 -2.17 -13.36
CA LYS A 71 32.98 -3.26 -13.31
C LYS A 71 34.31 -2.81 -13.93
N ASN A 72 35.37 -2.89 -13.14
CA ASN A 72 36.74 -2.54 -13.54
C ASN A 72 37.42 -3.72 -14.27
N ALA A 73 38.55 -3.43 -14.92
CA ALA A 73 39.32 -4.44 -15.68
C ALA A 73 39.93 -5.54 -14.79
N ASP A 74 40.12 -5.28 -13.49
CA ASP A 74 40.61 -6.23 -12.49
C ASP A 74 39.48 -7.02 -11.81
N GLU A 75 38.28 -7.00 -12.41
CA GLU A 75 37.06 -7.66 -11.92
C GLU A 75 36.52 -7.08 -10.59
N THR A 76 37.07 -5.96 -10.11
CA THR A 76 36.50 -5.22 -8.98
C THR A 76 35.34 -4.34 -9.44
N TRP A 77 34.54 -3.88 -8.48
CA TRP A 77 33.40 -3.02 -8.70
C TRP A 77 33.59 -1.69 -8.01
N THR A 78 33.18 -0.63 -8.68
CA THR A 78 33.09 0.72 -8.12
C THR A 78 31.64 1.18 -8.21
N PHE A 79 31.14 1.76 -7.11
CA PHE A 79 29.80 2.29 -7.01
C PHE A 79 29.89 3.79 -6.83
N THR A 80 29.25 4.54 -7.72
CA THR A 80 29.23 6.01 -7.64
C THR A 80 27.81 6.53 -7.64
N VAL A 81 27.62 7.68 -7.02
CA VAL A 81 26.35 8.38 -6.94
C VAL A 81 26.58 9.85 -7.30
N THR A 82 25.66 10.48 -8.01
CA THR A 82 25.75 11.91 -8.34
C THR A 82 24.70 12.65 -7.54
N VAL A 83 25.14 13.52 -6.63
CA VAL A 83 24.27 14.30 -5.73
C VAL A 83 24.58 15.77 -5.95
N ASP A 84 23.57 16.57 -6.31
CA ASP A 84 23.72 18.01 -6.59
C ASP A 84 24.85 18.31 -7.60
N GLY A 85 25.01 17.43 -8.61
CA GLY A 85 26.05 17.55 -9.64
C GLY A 85 27.46 17.09 -9.23
N ASN A 86 27.67 16.69 -7.96
CA ASN A 86 28.94 16.13 -7.49
C ASN A 86 28.91 14.60 -7.53
N THR A 87 29.97 13.99 -8.04
CA THR A 87 30.12 12.53 -8.01
C THR A 87 30.79 12.09 -6.72
N TRP A 88 30.11 11.23 -5.97
CA TRP A 88 30.63 10.57 -4.78
C TRP A 88 30.88 9.10 -5.07
N THR A 89 31.96 8.57 -4.48
CA THR A 89 32.37 7.16 -4.62
C THR A 89 32.10 6.43 -3.32
N MET A 90 31.50 5.25 -3.39
CA MET A 90 31.36 4.34 -2.25
C MET A 90 32.73 3.82 -1.81
N TYR A 91 32.96 3.74 -0.50
CA TYR A 91 34.16 3.15 0.08
C TYR A 91 33.89 2.56 1.47
N THR A 92 34.79 1.70 1.93
CA THR A 92 34.84 1.26 3.34
C THR A 92 35.80 2.15 4.12
N ASN A 93 35.29 2.83 5.14
CA ASN A 93 36.08 3.73 5.98
C ASN A 93 36.89 2.98 7.06
N ALA A 94 37.73 3.71 7.80
CA ALA A 94 38.56 3.18 8.88
C ALA A 94 37.77 2.50 10.02
N GLY A 95 36.49 2.83 10.20
CA GLY A 95 35.59 2.19 11.15
C GLY A 95 34.93 0.91 10.63
N GLU A 96 35.38 0.40 9.48
CA GLU A 96 34.77 -0.72 8.76
C GLU A 96 33.28 -0.49 8.47
N ARG A 97 32.94 0.72 8.02
CA ARG A 97 31.58 1.06 7.56
C ARG A 97 31.60 1.52 6.12
N LEU A 98 30.55 1.19 5.38
CA LEU A 98 30.34 1.83 4.08
C LEU A 98 30.05 3.31 4.27
N ALA A 99 30.69 4.12 3.45
CA ALA A 99 30.50 5.56 3.34
C ALA A 99 30.56 5.95 1.87
N ALA A 100 30.16 7.18 1.54
CA ALA A 100 30.42 7.75 0.23
C ALA A 100 30.71 9.24 0.32
N GLY A 101 31.55 9.71 -0.60
CA GLY A 101 31.94 11.10 -0.64
C GLY A 101 32.88 11.39 -1.79
N SER A 102 33.38 12.63 -1.79
CA SER A 102 34.48 13.08 -2.61
C SER A 102 35.67 12.16 -2.42
N ASP A 103 36.32 11.77 -3.51
CA ASP A 103 37.42 10.80 -3.47
C ASP A 103 38.61 11.33 -2.64
N THR A 104 38.79 10.78 -1.43
CA THR A 104 39.90 11.11 -0.50
C THR A 104 41.10 10.15 -0.59
N GLY A 105 41.13 9.25 -1.57
CA GLY A 105 42.29 8.39 -1.90
C GLY A 105 42.61 7.23 -0.94
N GLU A 106 42.36 7.35 0.37
CA GLU A 106 42.89 6.40 1.37
C GLU A 106 41.95 5.23 1.75
N ASN A 107 40.65 5.35 1.46
CA ASN A 107 39.66 4.35 1.84
C ASN A 107 39.58 3.18 0.85
N PHE A 108 39.16 2.00 1.33
CA PHE A 108 39.01 0.80 0.49
C PHE A 108 37.84 0.95 -0.48
N LYS A 109 38.08 0.72 -1.79
CA LYS A 109 37.10 0.90 -2.88
C LYS A 109 37.03 -0.26 -3.88
N ALA A 110 37.91 -1.25 -3.72
CA ALA A 110 38.05 -2.38 -4.64
C ALA A 110 37.07 -3.50 -4.30
N PHE A 111 35.76 -3.24 -4.44
CA PHE A 111 34.73 -4.21 -4.06
C PHE A 111 34.72 -5.42 -5.00
N LYS A 112 34.36 -6.60 -4.49
CA LYS A 112 34.07 -7.77 -5.32
C LYS A 112 32.63 -8.22 -5.08
N ILE A 113 31.95 -8.68 -6.13
CA ILE A 113 30.62 -9.29 -5.99
C ILE A 113 30.78 -10.79 -6.21
N ILE A 114 30.36 -11.58 -5.23
CA ILE A 114 30.20 -13.03 -5.38
C ILE A 114 28.75 -13.30 -5.78
N ASP A 115 28.58 -14.02 -6.88
CA ASP A 115 27.28 -14.38 -7.43
C ASP A 115 26.81 -15.73 -6.87
N HIS A 116 25.63 -15.75 -6.28
CA HIS A 116 24.95 -16.95 -5.80
C HIS A 116 23.65 -17.15 -6.59
N ASN A 117 23.76 -17.50 -7.87
CA ASN A 117 22.62 -17.63 -8.79
C ASN A 117 22.27 -19.07 -9.17
N ASP A 118 22.89 -20.07 -8.52
CA ASP A 118 22.68 -21.49 -8.81
C ASP A 118 21.19 -21.91 -8.76
N ASP A 119 20.40 -21.25 -7.91
CA ASP A 119 18.94 -21.35 -7.87
C ASP A 119 18.32 -19.97 -8.16
N PRO A 120 17.67 -19.77 -9.32
CA PRO A 120 17.02 -18.51 -9.68
C PRO A 120 15.95 -18.04 -8.67
N SER A 121 15.34 -18.96 -7.91
CA SER A 121 14.32 -18.62 -6.90
C SER A 121 14.91 -18.06 -5.60
N ALA A 122 16.21 -18.25 -5.40
CA ALA A 122 16.95 -17.84 -4.20
C ALA A 122 18.18 -16.97 -4.53
N ALA A 123 18.31 -16.50 -5.78
CA ALA A 123 19.50 -15.82 -6.26
C ALA A 123 19.82 -14.54 -5.47
N PHE A 124 21.10 -14.34 -5.12
CA PHE A 124 21.59 -13.15 -4.44
C PHE A 124 23.07 -12.89 -4.76
N GLY A 125 23.52 -11.65 -4.58
CA GLY A 125 24.94 -11.30 -4.61
C GLY A 125 25.51 -11.12 -3.20
N ALA A 126 26.83 -11.14 -3.06
CA ALA A 126 27.50 -10.73 -1.83
C ALA A 126 28.65 -9.75 -2.16
N ILE A 127 28.57 -8.52 -1.63
CA ILE A 127 29.62 -7.51 -1.84
C ILE A 127 30.71 -7.70 -0.78
N LYS A 128 31.91 -8.07 -1.19
CA LYS A 128 33.12 -8.08 -0.35
C LYS A 128 33.66 -6.65 -0.22
N MET A 129 33.61 -6.10 0.99
CA MET A 129 33.95 -4.71 1.33
C MET A 129 35.29 -4.54 2.04
N LEU A 130 36.01 -5.64 2.31
CA LEU A 130 37.35 -5.64 2.91
C LEU A 130 38.21 -6.74 2.31
N GLU A 131 39.51 -6.48 2.14
CA GLU A 131 40.50 -7.47 1.75
C GLU A 131 41.01 -8.26 2.96
N LYS A 132 40.09 -8.98 3.61
CA LYS A 132 40.39 -9.92 4.70
C LYS A 132 39.54 -11.17 4.60
N ASP A 133 39.91 -12.19 5.36
CA ASP A 133 39.12 -13.40 5.52
C ASP A 133 38.07 -13.24 6.63
N GLY A 134 37.02 -14.06 6.58
CA GLY A 134 35.94 -14.04 7.56
C GLY A 134 34.96 -12.89 7.35
N ASN A 135 34.81 -12.02 8.36
CA ASN A 135 33.84 -10.93 8.33
C ASN A 135 34.31 -9.83 7.38
N ALA A 136 33.93 -9.92 6.11
CA ALA A 136 34.37 -9.02 5.06
C ALA A 136 33.26 -8.60 4.08
N PHE A 137 32.02 -9.04 4.31
CA PHE A 137 30.91 -8.83 3.39
C PHE A 137 29.91 -7.82 3.92
N VAL A 138 29.36 -6.99 3.04
CA VAL A 138 28.37 -5.96 3.40
C VAL A 138 27.17 -6.60 4.08
N ASN A 139 26.85 -6.13 5.28
CA ASN A 139 25.68 -6.51 6.07
C ASN A 139 25.05 -5.26 6.71
N ILE A 140 23.75 -5.30 7.01
CA ILE A 140 23.12 -4.24 7.81
C ILE A 140 23.54 -4.39 9.28
N TYR A 141 24.42 -3.49 9.72
CA TYR A 141 24.99 -3.50 11.06
C TYR A 141 23.88 -3.37 12.12
N SER A 142 23.93 -4.18 13.17
CA SER A 142 22.91 -4.23 14.23
C SER A 142 21.50 -4.68 13.78
N GLY A 143 21.39 -5.33 12.62
CA GLY A 143 20.19 -6.02 12.15
C GLY A 143 19.46 -5.32 11.00
N GLN A 144 18.58 -6.04 10.30
CA GLN A 144 17.88 -5.54 9.10
C GLN A 144 16.77 -4.54 9.47
N LYS A 145 17.14 -3.26 9.62
CA LYS A 145 16.22 -2.16 9.92
C LYS A 145 16.62 -0.91 9.13
N LEU A 146 15.64 -0.07 8.80
CA LEU A 146 15.88 1.27 8.28
C LEU A 146 16.69 2.11 9.28
N GLY A 147 17.51 3.02 8.76
CA GLY A 147 18.41 3.89 9.52
C GLY A 147 19.73 3.25 9.92
N ASN A 148 19.84 1.91 9.88
CA ASN A 148 21.08 1.23 10.25
C ASN A 148 22.18 1.40 9.19
N GLU A 149 23.42 1.44 9.68
CA GLU A 149 24.65 1.52 8.88
C GLU A 149 25.01 0.15 8.27
N TYR A 150 25.95 0.15 7.32
CA TYR A 150 26.48 -1.09 6.74
C TYR A 150 27.88 -1.40 7.25
N GLY A 151 28.10 -2.64 7.67
CA GLY A 151 29.39 -3.13 8.17
C GLY A 151 29.66 -4.57 7.78
N PRO A 152 30.88 -5.07 8.02
CA PRO A 152 31.28 -6.39 7.56
C PRO A 152 30.70 -7.51 8.41
N TRP A 153 30.29 -8.59 7.74
CA TRP A 153 29.89 -9.84 8.36
C TRP A 153 30.26 -11.03 7.45
N THR A 154 29.77 -12.22 7.79
CA THR A 154 29.97 -13.43 7.00
C THR A 154 29.14 -13.40 5.72
N GLU A 155 29.68 -13.97 4.64
CA GLU A 155 29.09 -13.98 3.29
C GLU A 155 27.67 -14.55 3.24
N THR A 156 27.47 -15.71 3.87
CA THR A 156 26.24 -16.51 3.77
C THR A 156 25.19 -16.12 4.80
N ASP A 157 25.43 -15.08 5.61
CA ASP A 157 24.44 -14.59 6.55
C ASP A 157 23.22 -13.99 5.82
N ASN A 158 22.03 -14.18 6.39
CA ASN A 158 20.81 -13.63 5.79
C ASN A 158 20.84 -12.10 5.68
N GLY A 159 21.57 -11.40 6.55
CA GLY A 159 21.79 -9.96 6.48
C GLY A 159 22.83 -9.53 5.44
N SER A 160 23.61 -10.45 4.86
CA SER A 160 24.68 -10.13 3.89
C SER A 160 24.26 -10.32 2.43
N LYS A 161 23.04 -10.80 2.18
CA LYS A 161 22.52 -10.99 0.82
C LYS A 161 22.27 -9.64 0.16
N VAL A 162 22.82 -9.43 -1.03
CA VAL A 162 22.70 -8.18 -1.80
C VAL A 162 21.84 -8.42 -3.03
N TYR A 163 21.00 -7.45 -3.35
CA TYR A 163 20.12 -7.45 -4.51
C TYR A 163 20.18 -6.11 -5.21
N PHE A 164 20.20 -6.13 -6.53
CA PHE A 164 20.20 -4.95 -7.37
C PHE A 164 18.89 -4.89 -8.15
N ILE A 165 18.30 -3.70 -8.24
CA ILE A 165 17.11 -3.43 -9.04
C ILE A 165 17.39 -2.20 -9.90
N LYS A 166 17.10 -2.29 -11.21
CA LYS A 166 17.38 -1.18 -12.13
C LYS A 166 16.63 0.05 -11.66
N ALA A 167 17.27 1.21 -11.70
CA ALA A 167 16.66 2.46 -11.21
C ALA A 167 15.34 2.79 -11.91
N SER A 168 15.20 2.44 -13.19
CA SER A 168 13.96 2.58 -13.96
C SER A 168 12.84 1.62 -13.55
N GLU A 169 13.14 0.58 -12.79
CA GLU A 169 12.18 -0.43 -12.32
C GLU A 169 11.79 -0.23 -10.84
N VAL A 170 12.48 0.67 -10.13
CA VAL A 170 12.10 1.03 -8.76
C VAL A 170 10.92 1.97 -8.81
N GLU A 171 9.80 1.51 -8.31
CA GLU A 171 8.68 2.36 -7.97
C GLU A 171 9.03 3.15 -6.70
N ILE A 172 9.35 4.43 -6.88
CA ILE A 172 9.48 5.36 -5.76
C ILE A 172 8.07 5.70 -5.32
N PRO A 173 7.70 5.43 -4.05
CA PRO A 173 6.40 5.83 -3.56
C PRO A 173 6.22 7.35 -3.68
N HIS A 174 5.10 7.76 -4.28
CA HIS A 174 4.61 9.13 -4.26
C HIS A 174 3.27 9.15 -3.50
N TRP A 175 3.03 10.25 -2.80
CA TRP A 175 1.80 10.48 -2.05
C TRP A 175 1.32 11.89 -2.36
N ASP A 176 0.33 11.98 -3.24
CA ASP A 176 -0.22 13.27 -3.64
C ASP A 176 -1.30 13.77 -2.67
N PHE A 177 -1.70 12.94 -1.68
CA PHE A 177 -2.78 13.21 -0.72
C PHE A 177 -4.03 13.81 -1.38
N ASP A 178 -4.35 13.37 -2.60
CA ASP A 178 -5.46 13.91 -3.40
C ASP A 178 -6.79 13.29 -2.97
N PHE A 179 -7.19 13.60 -1.73
CA PHE A 179 -8.47 13.16 -1.19
C PHE A 179 -9.52 14.25 -1.35
N SER A 180 -10.72 13.84 -1.72
CA SER A 180 -11.89 14.72 -1.73
C SER A 180 -12.66 14.60 -0.43
N THR A 181 -13.00 15.75 0.17
CA THR A 181 -13.97 15.78 1.26
C THR A 181 -15.33 15.28 0.77
N PHE A 182 -16.06 14.62 1.66
CA PHE A 182 -17.30 13.93 1.34
C PHE A 182 -18.34 14.86 0.74
N ARG A 183 -18.93 14.41 -0.38
CA ARG A 183 -20.04 15.07 -1.06
C ARG A 183 -21.17 14.07 -1.21
N GLN A 184 -22.32 14.41 -0.63
CA GLN A 184 -23.49 13.55 -0.69
C GLN A 184 -23.89 13.26 -2.14
N GLY A 185 -24.01 11.97 -2.46
CA GLY A 185 -24.39 11.49 -3.78
C GLY A 185 -23.23 11.40 -4.79
N ASP A 186 -21.99 11.63 -4.37
CA ASP A 186 -20.80 11.48 -5.21
C ASP A 186 -19.95 10.29 -4.72
N ASN A 187 -20.05 9.17 -5.44
CA ASN A 187 -19.32 7.94 -5.11
C ASN A 187 -17.79 8.07 -5.22
N SER A 188 -17.27 9.11 -5.89
CA SER A 188 -15.83 9.37 -5.92
C SER A 188 -15.29 9.92 -4.59
N THR A 189 -16.18 10.39 -3.71
CA THR A 189 -15.84 10.92 -2.37
C THR A 189 -16.18 9.95 -1.23
N ARG A 190 -16.61 8.74 -1.58
CA ARG A 190 -16.84 7.62 -0.66
C ARG A 190 -15.67 6.68 -0.79
N TYR A 191 -14.99 6.34 0.30
CA TYR A 191 -13.75 5.58 0.27
C TYR A 191 -13.89 4.25 0.99
N PHE A 192 -13.27 3.21 0.43
CA PHE A 192 -12.79 2.10 1.24
C PHE A 192 -11.40 2.43 1.79
N ILE A 193 -11.14 2.02 3.03
CA ILE A 193 -9.78 1.95 3.58
C ILE A 193 -9.31 0.52 3.38
N GLN A 194 -8.62 0.25 2.28
CA GLN A 194 -8.16 -1.07 1.88
C GLN A 194 -6.79 -1.40 2.49
N PHE A 195 -6.56 -2.64 2.90
CA PHE A 195 -5.21 -3.11 3.24
C PHE A 195 -4.40 -3.42 1.97
N ASN A 196 -3.15 -2.95 1.92
CA ASN A 196 -2.26 -3.12 0.75
C ASN A 196 -1.84 -4.59 0.53
N ARG A 197 -1.86 -5.41 1.57
CA ARG A 197 -1.49 -6.82 1.45
C ARG A 197 -2.69 -7.72 1.20
N PRO A 198 -2.52 -8.78 0.37
CA PRO A 198 -3.48 -9.87 0.31
C PRO A 198 -3.65 -10.52 1.69
N ALA A 199 -4.86 -11.00 1.95
CA ALA A 199 -5.15 -11.71 3.18
C ALA A 199 -4.39 -13.04 3.26
N ALA A 200 -3.83 -13.34 4.43
CA ALA A 200 -3.36 -14.68 4.75
C ALA A 200 -4.56 -15.63 4.79
N ASN A 201 -4.69 -16.48 3.77
CA ASN A 201 -5.73 -17.49 3.71
C ASN A 201 -5.25 -18.78 4.40
N ASN A 202 -5.72 -19.02 5.62
CA ASN A 202 -5.50 -20.29 6.28
C ASN A 202 -6.80 -20.82 6.91
N PRO A 203 -7.55 -21.67 6.18
CA PRO A 203 -8.81 -22.25 6.65
C PRO A 203 -8.68 -23.09 7.93
N THR A 204 -7.45 -23.47 8.31
CA THR A 204 -7.16 -24.20 9.55
C THR A 204 -7.38 -23.34 10.80
N TYR A 205 -7.22 -22.01 10.68
CA TYR A 205 -7.26 -21.08 11.81
C TYR A 205 -8.56 -20.26 11.89
N GLY A 206 -9.53 -20.56 11.02
CA GLY A 206 -10.83 -19.91 11.06
C GLY A 206 -11.58 -19.97 9.73
N PRO A 207 -12.82 -19.43 9.71
CA PRO A 207 -13.54 -19.21 8.47
C PRO A 207 -12.79 -18.18 7.61
N THR A 208 -12.92 -18.32 6.29
CA THR A 208 -12.27 -17.45 5.33
C THR A 208 -13.34 -16.72 4.54
N GLY A 209 -13.57 -15.43 4.83
CA GLY A 209 -14.51 -14.56 4.10
C GLY A 209 -13.98 -14.12 2.72
N LEU A 210 -12.95 -14.79 2.19
CA LEU A 210 -12.16 -14.31 1.06
C LEU A 210 -12.82 -14.52 -0.32
N ALA A 211 -14.04 -15.05 -0.36
CA ALA A 211 -14.82 -15.28 -1.58
C ALA A 211 -15.59 -14.03 -2.07
N GLY A 212 -15.28 -12.84 -1.55
CA GLY A 212 -15.91 -11.57 -1.92
C GLY A 212 -15.61 -11.10 -3.36
N VAL A 213 -16.18 -9.94 -3.74
CA VAL A 213 -16.08 -9.36 -5.11
C VAL A 213 -14.61 -9.15 -5.52
N THR A 214 -13.72 -9.08 -4.54
CA THR A 214 -12.29 -8.87 -4.74
C THR A 214 -11.50 -9.65 -3.69
N GLY A 215 -11.31 -10.96 -3.89
CA GLY A 215 -10.68 -11.91 -2.96
C GLY A 215 -9.25 -11.60 -2.45
N ASN A 216 -8.69 -10.42 -2.75
CA ASN A 216 -7.42 -9.90 -2.24
C ASN A 216 -7.54 -8.53 -1.55
N LYS A 217 -8.75 -7.96 -1.40
CA LYS A 217 -8.98 -6.60 -0.88
C LYS A 217 -9.78 -6.65 0.42
N LEU A 218 -9.10 -6.86 1.54
CA LEU A 218 -9.72 -6.60 2.84
C LEU A 218 -9.88 -5.09 3.03
N MET A 219 -11.00 -4.68 3.61
CA MET A 219 -11.33 -3.30 3.93
C MET A 219 -11.45 -3.12 5.44
N LEU A 220 -11.14 -1.94 5.93
CA LEU A 220 -11.42 -1.56 7.29
C LEU A 220 -12.93 -1.52 7.52
N SER A 221 -13.40 -2.25 8.51
CA SER A 221 -14.81 -2.35 8.89
C SER A 221 -14.96 -2.25 10.40
N VAL A 222 -16.20 -2.18 10.85
CA VAL A 222 -16.57 -2.24 12.26
C VAL A 222 -17.40 -3.50 12.51
N ASP A 223 -17.02 -4.29 13.51
CA ASP A 223 -17.84 -5.37 14.09
C ASP A 223 -18.16 -4.98 15.53
N LYS A 224 -19.44 -4.66 15.77
CA LYS A 224 -19.95 -4.00 16.98
C LYS A 224 -19.27 -2.65 17.21
N ASP A 225 -18.28 -2.62 18.09
CA ASP A 225 -17.52 -1.41 18.44
C ASP A 225 -16.03 -1.56 18.09
N THR A 226 -15.61 -2.67 17.49
CA THR A 226 -14.19 -2.94 17.24
C THR A 226 -13.88 -2.81 15.76
N LEU A 227 -12.79 -2.11 15.44
CA LEU A 227 -12.29 -2.08 14.07
C LEU A 227 -11.67 -3.42 13.69
N ILE A 228 -12.03 -3.90 12.51
CA ILE A 228 -11.57 -5.17 11.96
C ILE A 228 -11.18 -5.03 10.48
N ALA A 229 -10.34 -5.95 10.01
CA ALA A 229 -10.17 -6.18 8.58
C ALA A 229 -11.23 -7.14 8.08
N ASP A 230 -12.06 -6.75 7.12
CA ASP A 230 -13.18 -7.57 6.65
C ASP A 230 -13.29 -7.57 5.12
N SER A 231 -13.92 -8.60 4.57
CA SER A 231 -14.14 -8.78 3.14
C SER A 231 -15.28 -7.91 2.64
N LEU A 232 -15.21 -7.54 1.36
CA LEU A 232 -16.32 -6.91 0.64
C LEU A 232 -17.14 -7.99 -0.09
N ILE A 233 -18.38 -8.20 0.34
CA ILE A 233 -19.29 -9.22 -0.21
C ILE A 233 -20.46 -8.54 -0.90
N LYS A 234 -20.99 -9.12 -1.97
CA LYS A 234 -22.18 -8.60 -2.64
C LYS A 234 -23.42 -8.71 -1.75
N GLY A 235 -24.24 -7.66 -1.69
CA GLY A 235 -25.42 -7.55 -0.82
C GLY A 235 -25.10 -7.51 0.67
N ASP A 236 -23.90 -7.06 1.06
CA ASP A 236 -23.47 -7.07 2.46
C ASP A 236 -24.26 -6.06 3.31
N VAL A 237 -24.97 -6.57 4.31
CA VAL A 237 -25.70 -5.75 5.30
C VAL A 237 -24.77 -4.88 6.15
N ASN A 238 -23.48 -5.21 6.19
CA ASN A 238 -22.45 -4.46 6.90
C ASN A 238 -21.74 -3.42 6.01
N PHE A 239 -22.19 -3.19 4.77
CA PHE A 239 -21.54 -2.27 3.83
C PHE A 239 -21.29 -0.87 4.42
N ARG A 240 -22.29 -0.33 5.13
CA ARG A 240 -22.23 0.99 5.79
C ARG A 240 -21.11 1.12 6.83
N TYR A 241 -20.57 0.00 7.33
CA TYR A 241 -19.46 -0.01 8.28
C TYR A 241 -18.09 0.00 7.59
N LYS A 242 -18.04 -0.26 6.28
CA LYS A 242 -16.83 -0.37 5.44
C LYS A 242 -16.56 0.87 4.60
N VAL A 243 -17.60 1.65 4.32
CA VAL A 243 -17.52 2.89 3.55
C VAL A 243 -17.23 4.04 4.50
N TRP A 244 -16.13 4.75 4.24
CA TRP A 244 -15.62 5.86 5.03
C TRP A 244 -15.66 7.16 4.24
N HIS A 245 -15.98 8.23 4.95
CA HIS A 245 -16.04 9.60 4.46
C HIS A 245 -14.96 10.42 5.14
N ILE A 246 -14.27 11.23 4.34
CA ILE A 246 -13.35 12.24 4.83
C ILE A 246 -14.16 13.52 5.01
N THR A 247 -14.38 13.96 6.25
CA THR A 247 -15.17 15.18 6.52
C THR A 247 -14.30 16.42 6.66
N ASP A 248 -13.04 16.23 7.03
CA ASP A 248 -12.03 17.29 7.13
C ASP A 248 -10.65 16.70 6.82
N PHE A 249 -9.82 17.45 6.08
CA PHE A 249 -8.46 17.07 5.75
C PHE A 249 -7.59 18.32 5.61
N ASP A 250 -6.43 18.28 6.25
CA ASP A 250 -5.39 19.31 6.15
C ASP A 250 -4.05 18.62 5.91
N ALA A 251 -3.48 18.83 4.72
CA ALA A 251 -2.23 18.22 4.30
C ALA A 251 -1.03 18.73 5.10
N ASP A 252 -1.03 20.00 5.53
CA ASP A 252 0.10 20.61 6.22
C ASP A 252 0.22 20.04 7.65
N SER A 253 -0.90 20.01 8.37
CA SER A 253 -0.95 19.40 9.71
C SER A 253 -1.12 17.88 9.69
N LYS A 254 -1.34 17.29 8.51
CA LYS A 254 -1.63 15.87 8.27
C LYS A 254 -2.93 15.38 8.92
N LYS A 255 -3.75 16.31 9.40
CA LYS A 255 -4.99 16.00 10.11
C LYS A 255 -6.03 15.44 9.15
N ILE A 256 -6.71 14.38 9.56
CA ILE A 256 -7.84 13.80 8.82
C ILE A 256 -8.95 13.41 9.78
N VAL A 257 -10.20 13.65 9.38
CA VAL A 257 -11.39 13.20 10.11
C VAL A 257 -12.15 12.19 9.25
N LEU A 258 -12.28 10.97 9.78
CA LEU A 258 -12.90 9.84 9.11
C LEU A 258 -14.17 9.40 9.85
N VAL A 259 -15.27 9.27 9.12
CA VAL A 259 -16.55 8.75 9.63
C VAL A 259 -17.13 7.73 8.66
N ASN A 260 -17.61 6.59 9.14
CA ASN A 260 -18.29 5.63 8.27
C ASN A 260 -19.77 6.01 8.03
N GLU A 261 -20.44 5.33 7.11
CA GLU A 261 -21.84 5.59 6.79
C GLU A 261 -22.82 5.21 7.90
N ALA A 262 -22.36 4.45 8.91
CA ALA A 262 -23.10 4.24 10.15
C ALA A 262 -22.94 5.39 11.16
N GLY A 263 -22.20 6.46 10.83
CA GLY A 263 -21.96 7.60 11.70
C GLY A 263 -20.91 7.36 12.78
N GLN A 264 -19.99 6.41 12.55
CA GLN A 264 -18.96 6.04 13.52
C GLN A 264 -17.59 6.56 13.10
N TYR A 265 -16.86 7.11 14.08
CA TYR A 265 -15.48 7.57 13.98
C TYR A 265 -14.52 6.53 14.55
N ILE A 266 -13.25 6.68 14.21
CA ILE A 266 -12.17 5.82 14.68
C ILE A 266 -11.52 6.44 15.92
N LYS A 267 -11.53 5.73 17.04
CA LYS A 267 -10.73 6.08 18.23
C LYS A 267 -9.79 4.95 18.60
N TYR A 268 -8.68 5.27 19.24
CA TYR A 268 -7.94 4.26 19.97
C TYR A 268 -8.42 4.17 21.42
N THR A 269 -8.38 2.97 22.01
CA THR A 269 -8.69 2.77 23.42
C THR A 269 -7.80 1.66 24.01
N ASP A 270 -7.26 1.90 25.20
CA ASP A 270 -6.59 0.85 25.96
C ASP A 270 -7.61 -0.16 26.47
N LEU A 271 -7.30 -1.44 26.31
CA LEU A 271 -8.16 -2.52 26.78
C LEU A 271 -7.99 -2.69 28.28
N ALA A 272 -9.12 -2.72 29.01
CA ALA A 272 -9.13 -2.99 30.45
C ALA A 272 -8.51 -4.37 30.79
N THR A 273 -8.61 -5.32 29.85
CA THR A 273 -8.00 -6.64 29.96
C THR A 273 -7.20 -6.92 28.70
N GLU A 274 -5.92 -7.30 28.86
CA GLU A 274 -5.05 -7.71 27.75
C GLU A 274 -5.71 -8.87 26.97
N MET A 275 -5.75 -8.72 25.65
CA MET A 275 -6.13 -9.81 24.76
C MET A 275 -4.90 -10.65 24.45
N SER A 276 -4.99 -11.94 24.78
CA SER A 276 -3.90 -12.88 24.55
C SER A 276 -3.56 -13.01 23.06
N GLY A 277 -2.27 -13.20 22.77
CA GLY A 277 -1.78 -13.47 21.42
C GLY A 277 -2.06 -14.90 20.94
N GLY A 278 -2.01 -15.09 19.63
CA GLY A 278 -2.11 -16.38 18.95
C GLY A 278 -2.81 -16.26 17.59
N ASN A 279 -2.38 -17.09 16.65
CA ASN A 279 -2.90 -17.11 15.28
C ASN A 279 -4.23 -17.89 15.13
N ASP A 280 -4.88 -18.25 16.25
CA ASP A 280 -6.11 -19.05 16.35
C ASP A 280 -7.27 -18.21 16.93
N MET A 281 -7.58 -17.08 16.29
CA MET A 281 -8.70 -16.22 16.69
C MET A 281 -10.03 -16.94 16.73
N TYR A 282 -10.18 -17.98 15.91
CA TYR A 282 -11.37 -18.80 15.83
C TYR A 282 -11.04 -20.23 16.23
N LYS A 283 -11.99 -20.88 16.92
CA LYS A 283 -11.97 -22.32 17.21
C LYS A 283 -13.32 -22.93 16.89
N LYS A 284 -13.36 -24.23 16.59
CA LYS A 284 -14.62 -24.95 16.49
C LYS A 284 -15.19 -25.22 17.88
N ASN A 285 -16.47 -24.95 18.09
CA ASN A 285 -17.20 -25.39 19.27
C ASN A 285 -17.52 -26.90 19.18
N GLU A 286 -18.19 -27.45 20.20
CA GLU A 286 -18.58 -28.88 20.23
C GLU A 286 -19.51 -29.26 19.06
N ALA A 287 -20.27 -28.31 18.52
CA ALA A 287 -21.11 -28.49 17.34
C ALA A 287 -20.34 -28.38 16.01
N GLY A 288 -19.03 -28.12 16.04
CA GLY A 288 -18.18 -27.99 14.85
C GLY A 288 -18.24 -26.61 14.17
N GLU A 289 -18.90 -25.63 14.79
CA GLU A 289 -19.06 -24.26 14.27
C GLU A 289 -17.92 -23.38 14.72
N TRP A 290 -17.48 -22.45 13.86
CA TRP A 290 -16.44 -21.49 14.21
C TRP A 290 -16.94 -20.43 15.19
N VAL A 291 -16.26 -20.30 16.32
CA VAL A 291 -16.52 -19.27 17.34
C VAL A 291 -15.24 -18.49 17.65
N ARG A 292 -15.38 -17.19 17.98
CA ARG A 292 -14.23 -16.38 18.44
C ARG A 292 -13.68 -16.95 19.74
N ASN A 293 -12.35 -17.00 19.85
CA ASN A 293 -11.62 -17.57 20.99
C ASN A 293 -10.97 -16.49 21.89
N GLY A 294 -11.29 -15.22 21.70
CA GLY A 294 -10.76 -14.12 22.53
C GLY A 294 -9.26 -13.84 22.33
N LYS A 295 -8.70 -14.27 21.19
CA LYS A 295 -7.31 -14.00 20.80
C LYS A 295 -7.25 -12.91 19.74
N SER A 296 -6.11 -12.25 19.67
CA SER A 296 -5.87 -11.10 18.79
C SER A 296 -5.56 -11.43 17.33
N GLY A 297 -5.17 -12.68 17.03
CA GLY A 297 -4.71 -13.07 15.69
C GLY A 297 -3.22 -12.78 15.43
N GLY A 298 -2.49 -12.36 16.47
CA GLY A 298 -1.06 -12.06 16.41
C GLY A 298 -0.41 -12.04 17.79
N GLY A 299 0.31 -10.97 18.12
CA GLY A 299 0.91 -10.77 19.45
C GLY A 299 -0.11 -10.46 20.56
N LYS A 300 0.35 -10.14 21.76
CA LYS A 300 -0.54 -9.65 22.84
C LYS A 300 -1.04 -8.24 22.53
N MET A 301 -2.33 -7.97 22.73
CA MET A 301 -2.89 -6.61 22.56
C MET A 301 -3.34 -6.04 23.90
N THR A 302 -2.78 -4.89 24.27
CA THR A 302 -3.20 -4.09 25.43
C THR A 302 -4.13 -2.94 25.05
N GLY A 303 -4.36 -2.73 23.76
CA GLY A 303 -5.23 -1.68 23.24
C GLY A 303 -5.64 -1.97 21.80
N ALA A 304 -6.73 -1.33 21.37
CA ALA A 304 -7.32 -1.55 20.06
C ALA A 304 -7.93 -0.25 19.50
N PHE A 305 -8.04 -0.19 18.18
CA PHE A 305 -8.89 0.81 17.54
C PHE A 305 -10.36 0.36 17.59
N MET A 306 -11.20 1.28 18.02
CA MET A 306 -12.62 1.09 18.31
C MET A 306 -13.45 2.14 17.57
N ALA A 307 -14.69 1.81 17.28
CA ALA A 307 -15.68 2.73 16.77
C ALA A 307 -16.22 3.60 17.92
N THR A 308 -16.61 4.83 17.58
CA THR A 308 -17.24 5.76 18.51
C THR A 308 -18.17 6.70 17.77
N THR A 309 -19.13 7.31 18.46
CA THR A 309 -20.03 8.31 17.85
C THR A 309 -19.51 9.74 18.01
N ASP A 310 -18.51 9.94 18.87
CA ASP A 310 -17.86 11.24 19.08
C ASP A 310 -16.82 11.51 17.99
N PRO A 311 -16.84 12.68 17.31
CA PRO A 311 -15.86 13.03 16.30
C PRO A 311 -14.42 12.88 16.81
N GLN A 312 -13.56 12.26 16.01
CA GLN A 312 -12.15 12.04 16.33
C GLN A 312 -11.25 12.63 15.24
N GLU A 313 -10.18 13.28 15.68
CA GLU A 313 -9.09 13.68 14.79
C GLU A 313 -8.07 12.56 14.71
N LEU A 314 -7.66 12.24 13.49
CA LEU A 314 -6.58 11.31 13.19
C LEU A 314 -5.52 12.03 12.36
N TYR A 315 -4.41 11.34 12.11
CA TYR A 315 -3.30 11.86 11.34
C TYR A 315 -2.89 10.86 10.28
N ILE A 316 -2.66 11.33 9.05
CA ILE A 316 -2.28 10.48 7.93
C ILE A 316 -0.82 10.69 7.55
N PHE A 317 -0.11 9.60 7.33
CA PHE A 317 1.30 9.60 7.01
C PHE A 317 1.55 8.73 5.79
N GLU A 318 2.57 9.08 5.04
CA GLU A 318 3.14 8.23 3.99
C GLU A 318 3.61 6.90 4.59
N SER A 319 3.21 5.77 3.99
CA SER A 319 3.68 4.44 4.37
C SER A 319 4.74 3.96 3.39
N ASN A 320 5.92 3.57 3.84
CA ASN A 320 7.01 3.08 2.98
C ASN A 320 6.74 1.77 2.20
N GLN A 321 5.49 1.32 2.09
CA GLN A 321 5.08 0.01 1.56
C GLN A 321 4.34 0.13 0.22
N GLY A 322 4.91 0.84 -0.74
CA GLY A 322 4.36 1.04 -2.09
C GLY A 322 3.83 2.46 -2.30
N SER A 323 3.63 2.81 -3.56
CA SER A 323 2.97 4.06 -3.97
C SER A 323 1.56 4.14 -3.38
N GLU A 324 1.15 5.35 -2.98
CA GLU A 324 -0.22 5.65 -2.54
C GLU A 324 -0.71 4.85 -1.31
N CYS A 325 0.21 4.27 -0.54
CA CYS A 325 -0.11 3.61 0.73
C CYS A 325 0.10 4.57 1.90
N TYR A 326 -0.85 4.63 2.81
CA TYR A 326 -0.85 5.53 3.94
C TYR A 326 -0.89 4.76 5.26
N SER A 327 -0.35 5.36 6.31
CA SER A 327 -0.53 4.94 7.70
C SER A 327 -1.42 5.96 8.41
N ILE A 328 -2.37 5.50 9.22
CA ILE A 328 -3.27 6.37 9.99
C ILE A 328 -2.89 6.27 11.46
N GLY A 329 -2.51 7.38 12.09
CA GLY A 329 -2.13 7.49 13.49
C GLY A 329 -3.15 8.27 14.33
N ASP A 330 -3.11 8.07 15.64
CA ASP A 330 -3.95 8.79 16.62
C ASP A 330 -3.37 10.15 17.07
N SER A 331 -2.17 10.49 16.59
CA SER A 331 -1.40 11.68 16.99
C SER A 331 -0.50 12.14 15.84
N ASN A 332 -0.10 13.42 15.87
CA ASN A 332 0.82 14.01 14.88
C ASN A 332 2.30 13.68 15.16
N ASP A 333 2.58 12.44 15.56
CA ASP A 333 3.94 11.98 15.86
C ASP A 333 4.26 10.76 14.99
N LYS A 334 5.08 11.01 13.94
CA LYS A 334 5.54 9.97 13.00
C LYS A 334 6.38 8.89 13.71
N GLU A 335 7.03 9.22 14.83
CA GLU A 335 7.91 8.30 15.55
C GLU A 335 7.17 7.46 16.62
N SER A 336 5.87 7.73 16.82
CA SER A 336 5.05 6.97 17.76
C SER A 336 4.82 5.52 17.33
N GLN A 337 4.34 4.68 18.24
CA GLN A 337 3.83 3.33 17.91
C GLN A 337 2.30 3.32 17.76
N ASN A 338 1.70 4.47 17.46
CA ASN A 338 0.26 4.65 17.59
C ASN A 338 -0.50 4.63 16.26
N PHE A 339 -0.08 3.77 15.33
CA PHE A 339 -0.69 3.66 14.00
C PHE A 339 -1.64 2.48 13.92
N LEU A 340 -2.77 2.69 13.24
CA LEU A 340 -3.73 1.66 12.87
C LEU A 340 -3.00 0.56 12.11
N ASN A 341 -2.99 -0.62 12.71
CA ASN A 341 -2.25 -1.77 12.20
C ASN A 341 -3.08 -3.05 12.38
N VAL A 342 -3.11 -3.90 11.35
CA VAL A 342 -3.73 -5.22 11.49
C VAL A 342 -2.88 -6.09 12.39
N TRP A 343 -3.43 -6.52 13.52
CA TRP A 343 -2.65 -7.30 14.45
C TRP A 343 -2.40 -8.72 13.93
N GLY A 344 -1.11 -9.05 13.71
CA GLY A 344 -0.70 -10.33 13.12
C GLY A 344 -0.48 -10.23 11.61
N ASN A 345 -0.92 -11.24 10.84
CA ASN A 345 -0.99 -11.11 9.38
C ASN A 345 -2.33 -10.48 8.98
N VAL A 346 -2.37 -9.76 7.86
CA VAL A 346 -3.63 -9.27 7.30
C VAL A 346 -4.55 -10.47 7.06
N GLY A 347 -5.68 -10.53 7.76
CA GLY A 347 -6.56 -11.69 7.78
C GLY A 347 -8.00 -11.30 8.11
N TRP A 348 -8.95 -12.16 7.72
CA TRP A 348 -10.37 -11.90 7.91
C TRP A 348 -10.72 -11.76 9.42
N HIS A 349 -11.44 -10.69 9.76
CA HIS A 349 -11.86 -10.29 11.10
C HIS A 349 -10.74 -10.06 12.13
N HIS A 350 -9.50 -9.85 11.68
CA HIS A 350 -8.39 -9.46 12.56
C HIS A 350 -8.67 -8.11 13.21
N PHE A 351 -8.29 -7.96 14.48
CA PHE A 351 -8.46 -6.72 15.21
C PHE A 351 -7.39 -5.69 14.85
N MET A 352 -7.77 -4.43 14.88
CA MET A 352 -6.84 -3.33 14.66
C MET A 352 -6.18 -2.92 15.98
N GLY A 353 -4.86 -2.98 16.03
CA GLY A 353 -4.04 -2.52 17.13
C GLY A 353 -3.16 -1.35 16.74
N LYS A 354 -2.17 -1.07 17.59
CA LYS A 354 -1.21 0.02 17.45
C LYS A 354 0.18 -0.48 17.15
N TRP A 355 0.77 0.00 16.07
CA TRP A 355 2.17 -0.30 15.80
C TRP A 355 2.92 0.87 15.19
N LYS A 356 4.23 0.70 14.96
CA LYS A 356 5.09 1.71 14.34
C LYS A 356 4.61 2.07 12.95
N VAL A 357 4.85 3.32 12.55
CA VAL A 357 4.75 3.77 11.16
C VAL A 357 5.60 2.87 10.24
N ASN A 358 5.20 2.73 8.97
CA ASN A 358 5.87 1.92 7.93
C ASN A 358 5.91 0.40 8.13
N ASP A 359 5.28 -0.13 9.19
CA ASP A 359 5.06 -1.56 9.30
C ASP A 359 4.16 -2.08 8.18
N ILE A 360 4.49 -3.26 7.68
CA ILE A 360 3.83 -3.80 6.50
C ILE A 360 2.32 -4.07 6.68
N ASN A 361 1.84 -4.14 7.92
CA ASN A 361 0.43 -4.31 8.25
C ASN A 361 -0.32 -2.98 8.51
N ASN A 362 0.35 -1.84 8.39
CA ASN A 362 -0.25 -0.49 8.47
C ASN A 362 -0.39 0.19 7.11
N ALA A 363 -0.05 -0.50 6.02
CA ALA A 363 -0.11 0.04 4.67
C ALA A 363 -1.56 0.00 4.17
N LEU A 364 -2.21 1.17 4.16
CA LEU A 364 -3.62 1.34 3.84
C LEU A 364 -3.79 2.16 2.56
N LYS A 365 -4.80 1.87 1.76
CA LYS A 365 -5.16 2.68 0.59
C LYS A 365 -6.54 3.25 0.79
N LEU A 366 -6.70 4.56 0.60
CA LEU A 366 -8.01 5.19 0.53
C LEU A 366 -8.44 5.15 -0.93
N ILE A 367 -9.34 4.23 -1.27
CA ILE A 367 -9.74 3.96 -2.65
C ILE A 367 -11.21 4.35 -2.80
N PRO A 368 -11.54 5.26 -3.74
CA PRO A 368 -12.93 5.56 -4.07
C PRO A 368 -13.72 4.28 -4.36
N ILE A 369 -14.94 4.17 -3.81
CA ILE A 369 -15.70 2.91 -3.91
C ILE A 369 -16.04 2.56 -5.37
N ASN A 370 -16.14 3.55 -6.26
CA ASN A 370 -16.43 3.40 -7.69
C ASN A 370 -15.21 2.93 -8.52
N GLU A 371 -14.02 2.87 -7.93
CA GLU A 371 -12.87 2.18 -8.53
C GLU A 371 -12.89 0.67 -8.23
N VAL A 372 -13.68 0.24 -7.25
CA VAL A 372 -13.79 -1.16 -6.82
C VAL A 372 -15.11 -1.79 -7.27
N LEU A 373 -16.19 -1.02 -7.25
CA LEU A 373 -17.55 -1.47 -7.56
C LEU A 373 -18.14 -0.61 -8.70
N SER A 374 -18.98 -1.22 -9.52
CA SER A 374 -19.81 -0.48 -10.48
C SER A 374 -20.95 0.27 -9.78
N ASP A 375 -21.53 1.28 -10.44
CA ASP A 375 -22.66 2.04 -9.90
C ASP A 375 -23.87 1.14 -9.57
N ASP A 376 -24.13 0.11 -10.38
CA ASP A 376 -25.21 -0.85 -10.13
C ASP A 376 -24.95 -1.70 -8.88
N GLU A 377 -23.69 -2.13 -8.66
CA GLU A 377 -23.31 -2.85 -7.45
C GLU A 377 -23.40 -1.96 -6.22
N ILE A 378 -22.96 -0.70 -6.31
CA ILE A 378 -23.08 0.26 -5.21
C ILE A 378 -24.56 0.47 -4.85
N ALA A 379 -25.42 0.68 -5.85
CA ALA A 379 -26.86 0.84 -5.63
C ALA A 379 -27.49 -0.40 -4.95
N GLU A 380 -27.07 -1.61 -5.33
CA GLU A 380 -27.52 -2.86 -4.71
C GLU A 380 -27.08 -2.95 -3.23
N MET A 381 -25.83 -2.58 -2.94
CA MET A 381 -25.27 -2.59 -1.58
C MET A 381 -25.94 -1.55 -0.67
N ASP A 382 -26.21 -0.36 -1.22
CA ASP A 382 -26.89 0.73 -0.50
C ASP A 382 -28.36 0.38 -0.20
N ALA A 383 -29.04 -0.30 -1.13
CA ALA A 383 -30.38 -0.82 -0.90
C ALA A 383 -30.43 -1.83 0.26
N ALA A 384 -29.43 -2.72 0.36
CA ALA A 384 -29.35 -3.73 1.43
C ALA A 384 -29.16 -3.11 2.83
N THR A 385 -28.57 -1.93 2.92
CA THR A 385 -28.30 -1.24 4.19
C THR A 385 -29.35 -0.18 4.56
N GLY A 386 -30.34 0.05 3.69
CA GLY A 386 -31.32 1.12 3.86
C GLY A 386 -30.78 2.52 3.55
N ILE A 387 -29.60 2.62 2.93
CA ILE A 387 -29.06 3.86 2.38
C ILE A 387 -29.85 4.16 1.11
N SER A 388 -30.92 4.93 1.26
CA SER A 388 -31.65 5.51 0.14
C SER A 388 -31.03 6.88 -0.15
N ASN A 389 -30.64 7.12 -1.41
CA ASN A 389 -30.14 8.39 -2.00
C ASN A 389 -28.67 8.40 -2.47
N VAL A 390 -28.24 7.38 -3.21
CA VAL A 390 -27.13 7.53 -4.17
C VAL A 390 -27.63 8.37 -5.35
N ARG A 391 -27.01 9.52 -5.62
CA ARG A 391 -27.24 10.23 -6.87
C ARG A 391 -26.37 9.61 -7.95
N VAL A 392 -26.87 8.56 -8.61
CA VAL A 392 -26.55 8.39 -10.03
C VAL A 392 -27.04 9.68 -10.69
N GLN A 393 -26.18 10.42 -11.40
CA GLN A 393 -26.60 11.66 -12.07
C GLN A 393 -27.86 11.37 -12.91
N GLU A 394 -29.01 11.81 -12.41
CA GLU A 394 -30.23 11.76 -13.21
C GLU A 394 -30.00 12.66 -14.41
N LYS A 395 -30.11 12.04 -15.59
CA LYS A 395 -30.10 12.69 -16.90
C LYS A 395 -30.89 13.99 -16.81
N GLN A 396 -30.17 15.11 -16.95
CA GLN A 396 -30.68 16.47 -16.81
C GLN A 396 -32.05 16.60 -17.49
N ALA A 397 -33.10 16.84 -16.71
CA ALA A 397 -34.43 17.16 -17.22
C ALA A 397 -34.39 18.58 -17.79
N ASP A 398 -33.92 18.71 -19.02
CA ASP A 398 -33.73 19.98 -19.71
C ASP A 398 -35.05 20.66 -20.12
N GLY A 399 -36.18 19.96 -19.97
CA GLY A 399 -37.53 20.47 -20.26
C GLY A 399 -37.83 20.60 -21.75
N TYR A 400 -36.91 20.18 -22.62
CA TYR A 400 -37.11 20.23 -24.06
C TYR A 400 -37.92 19.03 -24.56
N VAL A 401 -38.66 19.26 -25.63
CA VAL A 401 -39.44 18.24 -26.33
C VAL A 401 -38.68 17.80 -27.55
N TYR A 402 -38.50 16.49 -27.67
CA TYR A 402 -37.83 15.85 -28.79
C TYR A 402 -38.78 14.96 -29.57
N THR A 403 -38.55 14.79 -30.87
CA THR A 403 -39.16 13.71 -31.65
C THR A 403 -38.57 12.34 -31.26
N LEU A 404 -39.19 11.25 -31.72
CA LEU A 404 -38.69 9.89 -31.48
C LEU A 404 -37.30 9.62 -32.08
N ASP A 405 -36.94 10.32 -33.16
CA ASP A 405 -35.60 10.29 -33.77
C ASP A 405 -34.60 11.25 -33.11
N GLY A 406 -34.97 11.90 -31.99
CA GLY A 406 -34.06 12.65 -31.14
C GLY A 406 -33.83 14.11 -31.54
N ARG A 407 -34.63 14.68 -32.45
CA ARG A 407 -34.54 16.11 -32.81
C ARG A 407 -35.32 16.96 -31.83
N MET A 408 -34.70 18.02 -31.30
CA MET A 408 -35.40 18.99 -30.46
C MET A 408 -36.42 19.77 -31.30
N VAL A 409 -37.67 19.85 -30.84
CA VAL A 409 -38.77 20.50 -31.55
C VAL A 409 -39.44 21.64 -30.79
N ALA A 410 -39.37 21.65 -29.46
CA ALA A 410 -39.95 22.74 -28.67
C ALA A 410 -39.40 22.77 -27.24
N LYS A 411 -39.71 23.85 -26.52
CA LYS A 411 -39.50 23.99 -25.06
C LYS A 411 -40.75 23.61 -24.23
N SER A 412 -41.84 23.21 -24.89
CA SER A 412 -43.09 22.77 -24.22
C SER A 412 -43.94 21.93 -25.18
N LEU A 413 -44.88 21.15 -24.63
CA LEU A 413 -45.85 20.37 -25.43
C LEU A 413 -46.99 21.22 -25.99
N ASN A 414 -47.15 22.46 -25.56
CA ASN A 414 -48.25 23.33 -25.97
C ASN A 414 -48.07 23.80 -27.41
N GLY A 415 -49.11 23.63 -28.23
CA GLY A 415 -49.09 24.01 -29.65
C GLY A 415 -48.41 23.00 -30.57
N LEU A 416 -47.92 21.87 -30.06
CA LEU A 416 -47.44 20.77 -30.89
C LEU A 416 -48.60 20.00 -31.51
N ALA A 417 -48.39 19.47 -32.71
CA ALA A 417 -49.34 18.57 -33.37
C ALA A 417 -49.51 17.28 -32.56
N LYS A 418 -50.68 16.64 -32.71
CA LYS A 418 -50.98 15.35 -32.08
C LYS A 418 -49.92 14.31 -32.48
N GLY A 419 -49.36 13.59 -31.52
CA GLY A 419 -48.24 12.68 -31.77
C GLY A 419 -47.49 12.23 -30.52
N LEU A 420 -46.49 11.37 -30.71
CA LEU A 420 -45.63 10.82 -29.63
C LEU A 420 -44.29 11.56 -29.61
N TYR A 421 -43.93 12.10 -28.45
CA TYR A 421 -42.71 12.89 -28.22
C TYR A 421 -41.91 12.33 -27.05
N ILE A 422 -40.67 12.77 -26.91
CA ILE A 422 -39.80 12.47 -25.76
C ILE A 422 -39.59 13.77 -24.97
N VAL A 423 -39.91 13.76 -23.67
CA VAL A 423 -39.64 14.85 -22.73
C VAL A 423 -39.01 14.27 -21.49
N ASN A 424 -37.85 14.78 -21.07
CA ASN A 424 -37.11 14.30 -19.90
C ASN A 424 -36.96 12.76 -19.89
N GLY A 425 -36.63 12.18 -21.06
CA GLY A 425 -36.46 10.74 -21.24
C GLY A 425 -37.75 9.90 -21.25
N LYS A 426 -38.94 10.50 -21.10
CA LYS A 426 -40.23 9.80 -21.11
C LYS A 426 -40.98 10.02 -22.43
N LYS A 427 -41.64 8.97 -22.92
CA LYS A 427 -42.54 9.07 -24.08
C LYS A 427 -43.86 9.69 -23.67
N VAL A 428 -44.29 10.76 -24.34
CA VAL A 428 -45.52 11.51 -24.03
C VAL A 428 -46.37 11.65 -25.29
N VAL A 429 -47.67 11.41 -25.18
CA VAL A 429 -48.63 11.57 -26.28
C VAL A 429 -49.34 12.92 -26.15
N VAL A 430 -49.21 13.77 -27.18
CA VAL A 430 -50.05 14.96 -27.35
C VAL A 430 -51.32 14.54 -28.09
N LYS A 431 -52.49 14.75 -27.47
CA LYS A 431 -53.79 14.25 -27.92
C LYS A 431 -54.60 15.23 -28.73
#